data_AF-A0A7V7E0E4-F1
#
_entry.id   AF-A0A7V7E0E4-F1
#
_cell.length_a   1.000
_cell.length_b   1.000
_cell.length_c   1.000
_cell.angle_alpha   90.00
_cell.angle_beta   90.00
_cell.angle_gamma   90.00
#
_symmetry.space_group_name_H-M   'P 1'
#
loop_
_entity.id
_entity.type
_entity.pdbx_description
1 polymer ?
#
loop_
_entity_poly.entity_id
_entity_poly.type
_entity_poly.pdbx_seq_one_letter_code
_entity_poly.pdbx_strand_id
1 'polypeptide(L)'
;MEFDLEGIVIIVGNYGSGKTEVSINLAVRQKLSGMDVRIADLDLVNPYFRTREAKAALSGFGIETVLPPREYLKADLTYLSPVVAGMIREPSRLTLLDVGGDGVGATVLASLADSLRTQPVKMIQVVNPFRPSTETQAGCLKIKKEIETTSRLSVAGWIGNSNLMDETVAADIHSGYEFVKELADHSGLPLHFVTAEERLLPDIDLTRFACPVLPIQRQLVPPWRRAESMGEIRGPLNRIVSG
;
A
#
# COMPACT_ATOMS: atom_id res chain seq x y z
N MET A 1 -0.57 -13.34 -13.26
CA MET A 1 -0.15 -13.51 -11.85
C MET A 1 -1.15 -12.77 -10.98
N GLU A 2 -1.55 -13.34 -9.84
CA GLU A 2 -2.54 -12.78 -8.91
C GLU A 2 -1.87 -12.20 -7.66
N PHE A 3 -2.53 -11.26 -6.98
CA PHE A 3 -2.07 -10.72 -5.70
C PHE A 3 -2.52 -11.65 -4.58
N ASP A 4 -1.63 -12.56 -4.16
CA ASP A 4 -1.89 -13.53 -3.09
C ASP A 4 -1.76 -12.89 -1.69
N LEU A 5 -2.72 -12.02 -1.37
CA LEU A 5 -2.84 -11.32 -0.10
C LEU A 5 -4.26 -11.47 0.45
N GLU A 6 -4.36 -12.15 1.58
CA GLU A 6 -5.59 -12.40 2.33
C GLU A 6 -5.32 -12.22 3.84
N GLY A 7 -6.40 -12.07 4.60
CA GLY A 7 -6.34 -11.82 6.05
C GLY A 7 -5.98 -10.37 6.37
N ILE A 8 -5.21 -10.16 7.44
CA ILE A 8 -4.79 -8.83 7.88
C ILE A 8 -3.42 -8.50 7.28
N VAL A 9 -3.40 -7.47 6.44
CA VAL A 9 -2.18 -6.99 5.77
C VAL A 9 -1.91 -5.56 6.21
N ILE A 10 -0.75 -5.37 6.83
CA ILE A 10 -0.27 -4.06 7.29
C ILE A 10 0.68 -3.53 6.23
N ILE A 11 0.31 -2.41 5.61
CA ILE A 11 1.15 -1.74 4.63
C ILE A 11 1.93 -0.64 5.34
N VAL A 12 3.26 -0.76 5.32
CA VAL A 12 4.19 0.20 5.93
C VAL A 12 5.17 0.72 4.88
N GLY A 13 5.85 1.83 5.15
CA GLY A 13 6.89 2.36 4.26
C GLY A 13 7.27 3.78 4.63
N ASN A 14 8.48 4.20 4.27
CA ASN A 14 8.96 5.54 4.60
C ASN A 14 8.05 6.63 3.99
N TYR A 15 8.18 7.85 4.50
CA TYR A 15 7.50 8.99 3.91
C TYR A 15 7.86 9.13 2.44
N GLY A 16 6.85 9.30 1.59
CA GLY A 16 7.03 9.42 0.14
C GLY A 16 7.18 8.10 -0.61
N SER A 17 7.20 6.93 0.06
CA SER A 17 7.19 5.61 -0.60
C SER A 17 5.95 5.34 -1.47
N GLY A 18 4.85 6.07 -1.24
CA GLY A 18 3.56 5.91 -1.92
C GLY A 18 2.64 4.84 -1.32
N LYS A 19 2.96 4.34 -0.12
CA LYS A 19 2.20 3.30 0.61
C LYS A 19 0.66 3.47 0.64
N THR A 20 0.18 4.70 0.79
CA THR A 20 -1.27 5.01 0.85
C THR A 20 -1.91 4.80 -0.53
N GLU A 21 -1.28 5.30 -1.60
CA GLU A 21 -1.74 5.10 -2.99
C GLU A 21 -1.74 3.62 -3.37
N VAL A 22 -0.69 2.89 -2.96
CA VAL A 22 -0.59 1.43 -3.13
C VAL A 22 -1.74 0.72 -2.40
N SER A 23 -2.01 1.10 -1.15
CA SER A 23 -3.07 0.50 -0.34
C SER A 23 -4.46 0.69 -0.97
N ILE A 24 -4.74 1.89 -1.48
CA ILE A 24 -6.01 2.22 -2.15
C ILE A 24 -6.18 1.38 -3.43
N ASN A 25 -5.15 1.34 -4.29
CA ASN A 25 -5.21 0.62 -5.55
C ASN A 25 -5.29 -0.91 -5.34
N LEU A 26 -4.56 -1.44 -4.36
CA LEU A 26 -4.65 -2.84 -3.97
C LEU A 26 -6.07 -3.19 -3.48
N ALA A 27 -6.66 -2.33 -2.63
CA ALA A 27 -8.00 -2.55 -2.12
C ALA A 27 -9.05 -2.66 -3.24
N VAL A 28 -9.02 -1.72 -4.18
CA VAL A 28 -9.93 -1.73 -5.34
C VAL A 28 -9.67 -2.93 -6.23
N ARG A 29 -8.40 -3.26 -6.51
CA ARG A 29 -8.05 -4.39 -7.37
C ARG A 29 -8.54 -5.73 -6.81
N GLN A 30 -8.39 -5.95 -5.50
CA GLN A 30 -8.85 -7.16 -4.82
C GLN A 30 -10.37 -7.19 -4.68
N LYS A 31 -11.03 -6.04 -4.48
CA LYS A 31 -12.49 -5.96 -4.50
C LYS A 31 -13.06 -6.34 -5.87
N LEU A 32 -12.44 -5.87 -6.94
CA LEU A 32 -12.81 -6.20 -8.33
C LEU A 32 -12.55 -7.68 -8.69
N SER A 33 -11.65 -8.37 -8.00
CA SER A 33 -11.48 -9.82 -8.14
C SER A 33 -12.46 -10.64 -7.30
N GLY A 34 -13.41 -9.98 -6.62
CA GLY A 34 -14.47 -10.62 -5.84
C GLY A 34 -14.12 -10.87 -4.37
N MET A 35 -13.02 -10.31 -3.86
CA MET A 35 -12.73 -10.37 -2.42
C MET A 35 -13.59 -9.38 -1.65
N ASP A 36 -13.96 -9.75 -0.43
CA ASP A 36 -14.42 -8.76 0.52
C ASP A 36 -13.22 -8.03 1.14
N VAL A 37 -13.25 -6.69 1.07
CA VAL A 37 -12.11 -5.86 1.40
C VAL A 37 -12.53 -4.74 2.35
N ARG A 38 -11.75 -4.55 3.40
CA ARG A 38 -11.82 -3.39 4.31
C ARG A 38 -10.47 -2.71 4.39
N ILE A 39 -10.44 -1.39 4.57
CA ILE A 39 -9.20 -0.62 4.72
C ILE A 39 -9.29 0.38 5.88
N ALA A 40 -8.22 0.50 6.67
CA ALA A 40 -8.10 1.48 7.74
C ALA A 40 -6.91 2.42 7.51
N ASP A 41 -7.15 3.71 7.70
CA ASP A 41 -6.15 4.77 7.61
C ASP A 41 -5.55 5.07 8.99
N LEU A 42 -4.31 4.64 9.19
CA LEU A 42 -3.55 4.81 10.43
C LEU A 42 -2.36 5.77 10.27
N ASP A 43 -2.21 6.44 9.11
CA ASP A 43 -1.17 7.45 8.91
C ASP A 43 -1.59 8.77 9.55
N LEU A 44 -1.07 9.05 10.74
CA LEU A 44 -1.37 10.27 11.49
C LEU A 44 -0.45 11.46 11.13
N VAL A 45 0.52 11.26 10.25
CA VAL A 45 1.58 12.26 9.99
C VAL A 45 1.26 13.09 8.77
N ASN A 46 0.73 12.48 7.71
CA ASN A 46 0.42 13.23 6.49
C ASN A 46 -0.98 13.86 6.57
N PRO A 47 -1.14 15.19 6.66
CA PRO A 47 -2.47 15.79 6.74
C PRO A 47 -3.21 15.89 5.39
N TYR A 48 -2.50 15.73 4.26
CA TYR A 48 -3.02 16.07 2.93
C TYR A 48 -3.23 14.87 2.00
N PHE A 49 -2.31 13.89 2.00
CA PHE A 49 -2.39 12.74 1.10
C PHE A 49 -2.65 11.47 1.90
N ARG A 50 -3.94 11.26 2.20
CA ARG A 50 -4.44 10.18 3.04
C ARG A 50 -5.51 9.37 2.33
N THR A 51 -5.74 8.14 2.79
CA THR A 51 -6.82 7.28 2.31
C THR A 51 -8.20 7.98 2.37
N ARG A 52 -8.37 8.94 3.28
CA ARG A 52 -9.53 9.85 3.34
C ARG A 52 -9.92 10.47 2.00
N GLU A 53 -8.94 10.89 1.18
CA GLU A 53 -9.21 11.55 -0.11
C GLU A 53 -9.88 10.57 -1.10
N ALA A 54 -9.59 9.27 -0.97
CA ALA A 54 -10.18 8.21 -1.79
C ALA A 54 -11.48 7.62 -1.20
N LYS A 55 -12.00 8.13 -0.07
CA LYS A 55 -13.16 7.53 0.62
C LYS A 55 -14.37 7.33 -0.30
N ALA A 56 -14.69 8.35 -1.11
CA ALA A 56 -15.83 8.29 -2.02
C ALA A 56 -15.63 7.21 -3.11
N ALA A 57 -14.43 7.14 -3.68
CA ALA A 57 -14.06 6.11 -4.65
C ALA A 57 -14.16 4.70 -4.03
N LEU A 58 -13.53 4.48 -2.87
CA LEU A 58 -13.56 3.19 -2.15
C LEU A 58 -14.99 2.76 -1.79
N SER A 59 -15.81 3.69 -1.30
CA SER A 59 -17.22 3.41 -0.97
C SER A 59 -18.04 3.05 -2.21
N GLY A 60 -17.71 3.63 -3.38
CA GLY A 60 -18.33 3.29 -4.66
C GLY A 60 -18.13 1.82 -5.08
N PHE A 61 -17.04 1.18 -4.63
CA PHE A 61 -16.79 -0.26 -4.81
C PHE A 61 -17.32 -1.11 -3.64
N GLY A 62 -17.99 -0.52 -2.66
CA GLY A 62 -18.44 -1.21 -1.46
C GLY A 62 -17.29 -1.65 -0.54
N ILE A 63 -16.18 -0.90 -0.52
CA ILE A 63 -15.05 -1.12 0.39
C ILE A 63 -15.27 -0.28 1.65
N GLU A 64 -15.38 -0.95 2.79
CA GLU A 64 -15.48 -0.27 4.08
C GLU A 64 -14.16 0.43 4.41
N THR A 65 -14.22 1.72 4.72
CA THR A 65 -13.05 2.54 5.01
C THR A 65 -13.14 3.12 6.43
N VAL A 66 -12.25 2.68 7.33
CA VAL A 66 -12.12 3.22 8.69
C VAL A 66 -11.15 4.40 8.66
N LEU A 67 -11.63 5.59 9.03
CA LEU A 67 -10.86 6.83 9.03
C LEU A 67 -10.95 7.50 10.40
N PRO A 68 -9.91 8.27 10.81
CA PRO A 68 -10.05 9.12 11.98
C PRO A 68 -11.17 10.15 11.78
N PRO A 69 -11.90 10.57 12.83
CA PRO A 69 -12.84 11.67 12.72
C PRO A 69 -12.13 12.98 12.29
N ARG A 70 -12.81 13.83 11.53
CA ARG A 70 -12.21 15.09 11.03
C ARG A 70 -11.81 16.05 12.14
N GLU A 71 -12.48 15.97 13.29
CA GLU A 71 -12.32 16.87 14.44
C GLU A 71 -11.10 16.54 15.31
N TYR A 72 -10.48 15.37 15.10
CA TYR A 72 -9.46 14.83 16.01
C TYR A 72 -8.08 14.60 15.38
N LEU A 73 -7.78 15.24 14.23
CA LEU A 73 -6.53 15.12 13.45
C LEU A 73 -5.20 15.08 14.25
N LYS A 74 -5.16 15.56 15.49
CA LYS A 74 -3.97 15.58 16.38
C LYS A 74 -4.07 14.67 17.62
N ALA A 75 -5.25 14.17 17.99
CA ALA A 75 -5.51 13.39 19.22
C ALA A 75 -6.14 12.01 18.94
N ASP A 76 -5.88 11.48 17.74
CA ASP A 76 -6.72 10.47 17.07
C ASP A 76 -6.54 9.01 17.52
N LEU A 77 -5.41 8.65 18.13
CA LEU A 77 -5.09 7.25 18.45
C LEU A 77 -6.12 6.60 19.39
N THR A 78 -6.58 7.33 20.40
CA THR A 78 -7.47 6.79 21.44
C THR A 78 -8.85 6.41 20.89
N TYR A 79 -9.36 7.16 19.91
CA TYR A 79 -10.66 6.87 19.29
C TYR A 79 -10.55 5.86 18.14
N LEU A 80 -9.49 5.95 17.33
CA LEU A 80 -9.27 4.99 16.24
C LEU A 80 -9.00 3.58 16.75
N SER A 81 -8.30 3.45 17.88
CA SER A 81 -7.85 2.15 18.37
C SER A 81 -9.01 1.16 18.61
N PRO A 82 -10.12 1.50 19.28
CA PRO A 82 -11.26 0.59 19.44
C PRO A 82 -11.91 0.14 18.12
N VAL A 83 -12.09 1.04 17.16
CA VAL A 83 -12.74 0.74 15.87
C VAL A 83 -11.85 -0.18 15.04
N VAL A 84 -10.57 0.16 14.95
CA VAL A 84 -9.56 -0.63 14.22
C VAL A 84 -9.32 -1.97 14.91
N ALA A 85 -9.31 -2.00 16.24
CA ALA A 85 -9.26 -3.24 17.01
C ALA A 85 -10.47 -4.15 16.74
N GLY A 86 -11.67 -3.57 16.57
CA GLY A 86 -12.86 -4.31 16.12
C GLY A 86 -12.67 -4.92 14.73
N MET A 87 -12.19 -4.13 13.78
CA MET A 87 -11.84 -4.58 12.42
C MET A 87 -10.76 -5.66 12.40
N ILE A 88 -9.80 -5.63 13.34
CA ILE A 88 -8.77 -6.67 13.50
C ILE A 88 -9.38 -7.94 14.09
N ARG A 89 -10.28 -7.85 15.09
CA ARG A 89 -10.92 -9.03 15.70
C ARG A 89 -11.85 -9.75 14.72
N GLU A 90 -12.52 -8.99 13.86
CA GLU A 90 -13.45 -9.49 12.83
C GLU A 90 -12.98 -9.04 11.44
N PRO A 91 -11.87 -9.62 10.94
CA PRO A 91 -11.32 -9.22 9.65
C PRO A 91 -12.23 -9.68 8.51
N SER A 92 -12.29 -8.88 7.45
CA SER A 92 -12.81 -9.31 6.15
C SER A 92 -11.81 -10.24 5.45
N ARG A 93 -12.17 -10.78 4.27
CA ARG A 93 -11.26 -11.63 3.49
C ARG A 93 -9.91 -10.95 3.22
N LEU A 94 -9.91 -9.63 3.01
CA LEU A 94 -8.70 -8.81 3.02
C LEU A 94 -8.91 -7.52 3.82
N THR A 95 -8.17 -7.39 4.92
CA THR A 95 -8.20 -6.26 5.84
C THR A 95 -6.88 -5.52 5.75
N LEU A 96 -6.88 -4.35 5.09
CA LEU A 96 -5.70 -3.52 4.87
C LEU A 96 -5.55 -2.46 5.96
N LEU A 97 -4.38 -2.37 6.57
CA LEU A 97 -4.03 -1.31 7.51
C LEU A 97 -2.92 -0.43 6.88
N ASP A 98 -3.26 0.79 6.44
CA ASP A 98 -2.29 1.76 5.90
C ASP A 98 -1.63 2.52 7.06
N VAL A 99 -0.37 2.22 7.34
CA VAL A 99 0.35 2.73 8.51
C VAL A 99 1.53 3.60 8.08
N GLY A 100 1.69 4.75 8.73
CA GLY A 100 2.89 5.59 8.61
C GLY A 100 4.18 4.80 8.89
N GLY A 101 5.21 4.92 8.05
CA GLY A 101 6.51 4.26 8.31
C GLY A 101 7.50 5.07 9.13
N ASP A 102 7.06 6.12 9.80
CA ASP A 102 7.86 6.85 10.79
C ASP A 102 7.58 6.34 12.22
N GLY A 103 8.28 6.90 13.20
CA GLY A 103 8.10 6.52 14.61
C GLY A 103 6.66 6.69 15.12
N VAL A 104 5.85 7.52 14.47
CA VAL A 104 4.44 7.73 14.82
C VAL A 104 3.60 6.54 14.39
N GLY A 105 3.70 6.08 13.14
CA GLY A 105 2.92 4.92 12.70
C GLY A 105 3.30 3.62 13.42
N ALA A 106 4.57 3.46 13.82
CA ALA A 106 4.98 2.34 14.65
C ALA A 106 4.41 2.41 16.09
N THR A 107 4.19 3.62 16.62
CA THR A 107 3.46 3.82 17.89
C THR A 107 1.99 3.42 17.76
N VAL A 108 1.36 3.68 16.60
CA VAL A 108 0.00 3.21 16.32
C VAL A 108 -0.09 1.69 16.34
N LEU A 109 0.86 0.99 15.71
CA LEU A 109 0.93 -0.47 15.77
C LEU A 109 1.12 -0.98 17.19
N ALA A 110 1.97 -0.33 17.99
CA ALA A 110 2.17 -0.68 19.39
C ALA A 110 0.87 -0.55 20.22
N SER A 111 0.04 0.46 19.94
CA SER A 111 -1.26 0.66 20.61
C SER A 111 -2.31 -0.41 20.25
N LEU A 112 -2.12 -1.12 19.13
CA LEU A 112 -2.99 -2.18 18.63
C LEU A 112 -2.44 -3.58 18.93
N ALA A 113 -1.30 -3.69 19.62
CA ALA A 113 -0.54 -4.92 19.77
C ALA A 113 -1.38 -6.08 20.33
N ASP A 114 -2.25 -5.84 21.31
CA ASP A 114 -3.09 -6.88 21.91
C ASP A 114 -4.08 -7.47 20.89
N SER A 115 -4.66 -6.62 20.03
CA SER A 115 -5.57 -7.10 18.98
C SER A 115 -4.79 -7.82 17.88
N LEU A 116 -3.65 -7.27 17.46
CA LEU A 116 -2.81 -7.86 16.41
C LEU A 116 -2.21 -9.22 16.82
N ARG A 117 -1.92 -9.44 18.11
CA ARG A 117 -1.41 -10.73 18.62
C ARG A 117 -2.41 -11.88 18.53
N THR A 118 -3.70 -11.57 18.42
CA THR A 118 -4.76 -12.59 18.36
C THR A 118 -5.01 -13.12 16.94
N GLN A 119 -4.35 -12.54 15.93
CA GLN A 119 -4.57 -12.84 14.52
C GLN A 119 -3.24 -13.04 13.78
N PRO A 120 -3.18 -13.87 12.74
CA PRO A 120 -2.06 -13.87 11.82
C PRO A 120 -2.05 -12.56 11.02
N VAL A 121 -0.92 -11.85 11.02
CA VAL A 121 -0.77 -10.58 10.29
C VAL A 121 0.44 -10.65 9.36
N LYS A 122 0.32 -10.04 8.18
CA LYS A 122 1.44 -9.87 7.23
C LYS A 122 1.78 -8.38 7.15
N MET A 123 2.96 -7.99 7.64
CA MET A 123 3.44 -6.61 7.50
C MET A 123 4.33 -6.52 6.27
N ILE A 124 3.94 -5.71 5.29
CA ILE A 124 4.61 -5.60 3.98
C ILE A 124 5.12 -4.18 3.81
N GLN A 125 6.41 -4.04 3.50
CA GLN A 125 7.04 -2.74 3.35
C GLN A 125 7.06 -2.29 1.89
N VAL A 126 6.52 -1.11 1.64
CA VAL A 126 6.59 -0.42 0.36
C VAL A 126 7.93 0.30 0.26
N VAL A 127 8.67 0.00 -0.82
CA VAL A 127 10.00 0.54 -1.10
C VAL A 127 9.93 1.35 -2.39
N ASN A 128 10.39 2.60 -2.31
CA ASN A 128 10.62 3.43 -3.48
C ASN A 128 12.13 3.70 -3.59
N PRO A 129 12.84 3.16 -4.60
CA PRO A 129 14.28 3.34 -4.73
C PRO A 129 14.67 4.80 -5.04
N PHE A 130 13.72 5.66 -5.39
CA PHE A 130 13.95 7.07 -5.71
C PHE A 130 13.70 8.00 -4.51
N ARG A 131 14.01 7.53 -3.30
CA ARG A 131 14.03 8.36 -2.09
C ARG A 131 15.39 8.24 -1.42
N PRO A 132 15.97 9.32 -0.87
CA PRO A 132 17.30 9.29 -0.27
C PRO A 132 17.49 8.20 0.80
N SER A 133 16.43 7.89 1.57
CA SER A 133 16.52 6.88 2.63
C SER A 133 16.38 5.44 2.14
N THR A 134 15.95 5.21 0.90
CA THR A 134 15.69 3.89 0.31
C THR A 134 16.38 3.69 -1.05
N GLU A 135 17.31 4.56 -1.42
CA GLU A 135 18.09 4.44 -2.67
C GLU A 135 19.15 3.33 -2.63
N THR A 136 19.38 2.72 -1.45
CA THR A 136 20.27 1.56 -1.28
C THR A 136 19.57 0.43 -0.53
N GLN A 137 19.99 -0.81 -0.78
CA GLN A 137 19.50 -1.98 -0.04
C GLN A 137 19.72 -1.84 1.46
N ALA A 138 20.89 -1.31 1.88
CA ALA A 138 21.20 -1.03 3.27
C ALA A 138 20.23 -0.02 3.91
N GLY A 139 19.85 1.03 3.18
CA GLY A 139 18.84 2.01 3.62
C GLY A 139 17.46 1.36 3.83
N CYS A 140 17.04 0.50 2.89
CA CYS A 140 15.78 -0.23 3.00
C CYS A 140 15.75 -1.15 4.23
N LEU A 141 16.83 -1.90 4.47
CA LEU A 141 16.96 -2.80 5.63
C LEU A 141 17.06 -2.05 6.95
N LYS A 142 17.67 -0.86 6.97
CA LYS A 142 17.69 0.02 8.14
C LYS A 142 16.27 0.42 8.53
N ILE A 143 15.48 0.92 7.56
CA ILE A 143 14.09 1.31 7.80
C ILE A 143 13.25 0.10 8.25
N LYS A 144 13.43 -1.06 7.60
CA LYS A 144 12.82 -2.33 8.03
C LYS A 144 13.08 -2.58 9.51
N LYS A 145 14.35 -2.55 9.93
CA LYS A 145 14.75 -2.80 11.31
C LYS A 145 14.15 -1.79 12.30
N GLU A 146 14.07 -0.52 11.92
CA GLU A 146 13.44 0.53 12.73
C GLU A 146 11.93 0.24 12.92
N ILE A 147 11.21 -0.05 11.84
CA ILE A 147 9.78 -0.41 11.89
C ILE A 147 9.57 -1.65 12.76
N GLU A 148 10.37 -2.71 12.59
CA GLU A 148 10.23 -3.95 13.37
C GLU A 148 10.52 -3.73 14.85
N THR A 149 11.54 -2.92 15.17
CA THR A 149 11.91 -2.62 16.56
C THR A 149 10.78 -1.90 17.29
N THR A 150 10.17 -0.90 16.65
CA THR A 150 9.14 -0.08 17.31
C THR A 150 7.77 -0.77 17.31
N SER A 151 7.39 -1.45 16.22
CA SER A 151 6.10 -2.16 16.12
C SER A 151 6.08 -3.50 16.84
N ARG A 152 7.25 -4.12 17.08
CA ARG A 152 7.41 -5.51 17.56
C ARG A 152 6.80 -6.55 16.62
N LEU A 153 6.62 -6.21 15.35
CA LEU A 153 6.17 -7.10 14.28
C LEU A 153 7.31 -7.28 13.28
N SER A 154 7.36 -8.41 12.59
CA SER A 154 8.34 -8.66 11.54
C SER A 154 7.78 -8.25 10.17
N VAL A 155 8.60 -7.59 9.35
CA VAL A 155 8.28 -7.38 7.94
C VAL A 155 8.38 -8.72 7.22
N ALA A 156 7.30 -9.09 6.56
CA ALA A 156 7.09 -10.37 5.89
C ALA A 156 7.32 -10.32 4.38
N GLY A 157 7.57 -9.15 3.80
CA GLY A 157 7.78 -9.01 2.36
C GLY A 157 7.88 -7.56 1.89
N TRP A 158 8.05 -7.41 0.58
CA TRP A 158 8.28 -6.14 -0.10
C TRP A 158 7.20 -5.85 -1.14
N ILE A 159 6.95 -4.55 -1.35
CA ILE A 159 6.26 -4.02 -2.53
C ILE A 159 7.16 -2.97 -3.16
N GLY A 160 7.45 -3.09 -4.45
CA GLY A 160 8.24 -2.08 -5.18
C GLY A 160 7.36 -0.99 -5.77
N ASN A 161 7.63 0.28 -5.43
CA ASN A 161 6.95 1.43 -6.00
C ASN A 161 7.96 2.46 -6.53
N SER A 162 8.42 2.24 -7.76
CA SER A 162 9.38 3.04 -8.50
C SER A 162 8.76 4.35 -9.02
N ASN A 163 8.34 5.23 -8.11
CA ASN A 163 7.55 6.42 -8.45
C ASN A 163 8.31 7.75 -8.22
N LEU A 164 8.42 8.53 -9.29
CA LEU A 164 8.91 9.92 -9.36
C LEU A 164 7.78 10.91 -9.70
N MET A 165 6.53 10.54 -9.43
CA MET A 165 5.33 11.30 -9.80
C MET A 165 5.27 11.47 -11.32
N ASP A 166 5.05 12.70 -11.80
CA ASP A 166 4.90 13.00 -13.23
C ASP A 166 6.16 12.68 -14.06
N GLU A 167 7.33 12.58 -13.42
CA GLU A 167 8.60 12.27 -14.06
C GLU A 167 8.83 10.76 -14.25
N THR A 168 7.95 9.91 -13.72
CA THR A 168 8.11 8.45 -13.85
C THR A 168 8.00 8.02 -15.31
N VAL A 169 9.01 7.28 -15.79
CA VAL A 169 9.04 6.64 -17.11
C VAL A 169 9.16 5.11 -17.02
N ALA A 170 8.91 4.39 -18.11
CA ALA A 170 8.98 2.93 -18.16
C ALA A 170 10.35 2.36 -17.70
N ALA A 171 11.45 3.06 -18.01
CA ALA A 171 12.79 2.67 -17.56
C ALA A 171 12.95 2.70 -16.03
N ASP A 172 12.27 3.62 -15.34
CA ASP A 172 12.28 3.71 -13.88
C ASP A 172 11.58 2.50 -13.25
N ILE A 173 10.47 2.05 -13.86
CA ILE A 173 9.73 0.86 -13.40
C ILE A 173 10.61 -0.39 -13.51
N HIS A 174 11.29 -0.57 -14.64
CA HIS A 174 12.18 -1.71 -14.84
C HIS A 174 13.40 -1.69 -13.92
N SER A 175 14.10 -0.56 -13.83
CA SER A 175 15.27 -0.43 -12.96
C SER A 175 14.92 -0.58 -11.48
N GLY A 176 13.81 0.00 -11.04
CA GLY A 176 13.35 -0.17 -9.66
C GLY A 176 12.84 -1.57 -9.36
N TYR A 177 12.29 -2.31 -10.33
CA TYR A 177 11.98 -3.73 -10.15
C TYR A 177 13.25 -4.56 -9.93
N GLU A 178 14.29 -4.39 -10.74
CA GLU A 178 15.55 -5.11 -10.53
C GLU A 178 16.14 -4.79 -9.14
N PHE A 179 16.12 -3.52 -8.73
CA PHE A 179 16.56 -3.14 -7.38
C PHE A 179 15.78 -3.85 -6.26
N VAL A 180 14.44 -3.86 -6.33
CA VAL A 180 13.61 -4.46 -5.27
C VAL A 180 13.68 -6.00 -5.31
N LYS A 181 13.88 -6.59 -6.49
CA LYS A 181 14.16 -8.02 -6.65
C LYS A 181 15.48 -8.39 -5.98
N GLU A 182 16.56 -7.63 -6.21
CA GLU A 182 17.83 -7.85 -5.50
C GLU A 182 17.69 -7.69 -3.99
N LEU A 183 16.91 -6.70 -3.53
CA LEU A 183 16.60 -6.53 -2.10
C LEU A 183 15.84 -7.74 -1.53
N ALA A 184 14.86 -8.28 -2.27
CA ALA A 184 14.12 -9.47 -1.90
C ALA A 184 15.05 -10.68 -1.78
N ASP A 185 15.89 -10.91 -2.78
CA ASP A 185 16.88 -11.99 -2.80
C ASP A 185 17.88 -11.87 -1.63
N HIS A 186 18.41 -10.67 -1.39
CA HIS A 186 19.38 -10.42 -0.32
C HIS A 186 18.77 -10.59 1.08
N SER A 187 17.51 -10.20 1.27
CA SER A 187 16.83 -10.28 2.56
C SER A 187 16.16 -11.64 2.82
N GLY A 188 16.02 -12.48 1.79
CA GLY A 188 15.28 -13.74 1.86
C GLY A 188 13.77 -13.56 2.06
N LEU A 189 13.24 -12.36 1.79
CA LEU A 189 11.82 -12.02 1.94
C LEU A 189 11.15 -11.90 0.56
N PRO A 190 9.88 -12.30 0.42
CA PRO A 190 9.18 -12.28 -0.86
C PRO A 190 8.95 -10.85 -1.37
N LEU A 191 9.11 -10.67 -2.68
CA LEU A 191 8.56 -9.53 -3.42
C LEU A 191 7.14 -9.87 -3.86
N HIS A 192 6.14 -9.25 -3.23
CA HIS A 192 4.73 -9.56 -3.51
C HIS A 192 4.27 -9.04 -4.87
N PHE A 193 4.62 -7.80 -5.19
CA PHE A 193 4.33 -7.17 -6.47
C PHE A 193 5.12 -5.87 -6.61
N VAL A 194 5.17 -5.36 -7.83
CA VAL A 194 5.58 -3.97 -8.09
C VAL A 194 4.41 -3.15 -8.60
N THR A 195 4.57 -1.84 -8.63
CA THR A 195 3.54 -0.93 -9.10
C THR A 195 4.00 -0.18 -10.34
N ALA A 196 3.05 0.15 -11.21
CA ALA A 196 3.27 1.02 -12.36
C ALA A 196 2.04 1.89 -12.58
N GLU A 197 2.23 3.16 -12.92
CA GLU A 197 1.10 4.01 -13.32
C GLU A 197 0.40 3.42 -14.54
N GLU A 198 -0.94 3.44 -14.56
CA GLU A 198 -1.71 2.81 -15.63
C GLU A 198 -1.29 3.30 -17.02
N ARG A 199 -1.00 4.60 -17.15
CA ARG A 199 -0.54 5.21 -18.41
C ARG A 199 0.77 4.63 -18.95
N LEU A 200 1.61 4.04 -18.10
CA LEU A 200 2.91 3.48 -18.47
C LEU A 200 2.83 1.98 -18.80
N LEU A 201 1.70 1.31 -18.52
CA LEU A 201 1.54 -0.11 -18.82
C LEU A 201 1.79 -0.49 -20.28
N PRO A 202 1.40 0.33 -21.28
CA PRO A 202 1.72 0.03 -22.69
C PRO A 202 3.22 0.06 -23.01
N ASP A 203 4.01 0.78 -22.22
CA ASP A 203 5.43 1.05 -22.47
C ASP A 203 6.37 0.13 -21.66
N ILE A 204 5.84 -0.67 -20.72
CA ILE A 204 6.62 -1.63 -19.94
C ILE A 204 6.47 -3.05 -20.50
N ASP A 205 7.58 -3.77 -20.53
CA ASP A 205 7.61 -5.19 -20.90
C ASP A 205 7.21 -6.04 -19.68
N LEU A 206 5.93 -6.43 -19.61
CA LEU A 206 5.39 -7.24 -18.51
C LEU A 206 6.07 -8.62 -18.37
N THR A 207 6.75 -9.12 -19.40
CA THR A 207 7.42 -10.43 -19.34
C THR A 207 8.70 -10.43 -18.49
N ARG A 208 9.22 -9.25 -18.14
CA ARG A 208 10.42 -9.09 -17.29
C ARG A 208 10.13 -9.27 -15.81
N PHE A 209 8.87 -9.14 -15.40
CA PHE A 209 8.48 -9.21 -14.00
C PHE A 209 8.12 -10.64 -13.62
N ALA A 210 8.76 -11.16 -12.57
CA ALA A 210 8.47 -12.46 -11.97
C ALA A 210 7.36 -12.39 -10.90
N CYS A 211 6.80 -11.19 -10.67
CA CYS A 211 5.73 -10.91 -9.73
C CYS A 211 4.64 -10.07 -10.42
N PRO A 212 3.40 -10.05 -9.89
CA PRO A 212 2.35 -9.16 -10.40
C PRO A 212 2.79 -7.69 -10.50
N VAL A 213 2.24 -6.98 -11.47
CA VAL A 213 2.32 -5.52 -11.56
C VAL A 213 0.94 -4.96 -11.19
N LEU A 214 0.87 -4.15 -10.15
CA LEU A 214 -0.34 -3.41 -9.75
C LEU A 214 -0.42 -2.09 -10.53
N PRO A 215 -1.41 -1.92 -11.41
CA PRO A 215 -1.70 -0.62 -12.01
C PRO A 215 -2.06 0.40 -10.93
N ILE A 216 -1.48 1.58 -10.99
CA ILE A 216 -1.81 2.71 -10.12
C ILE A 216 -2.62 3.72 -10.90
N GLN A 217 -3.84 3.96 -10.41
CA GLN A 217 -4.73 5.05 -10.80
C GLN A 217 -4.71 6.09 -9.68
N ARG A 218 -4.07 7.23 -9.90
CA ARG A 218 -3.75 8.21 -8.84
C ARG A 218 -5.02 8.82 -8.23
N GLN A 219 -5.22 8.55 -6.95
CA GLN A 219 -6.28 9.12 -6.14
C GLN A 219 -5.80 10.29 -5.27
N LEU A 220 -4.55 10.24 -4.81
CA LEU A 220 -3.98 11.25 -3.92
C LEU A 220 -3.34 12.39 -4.73
N VAL A 221 -4.18 13.29 -5.23
CA VAL A 221 -3.76 14.41 -6.06
C VAL A 221 -3.89 15.76 -5.33
N PRO A 222 -3.09 16.78 -5.70
CA PRO A 222 -3.28 18.12 -5.17
C PRO A 222 -4.68 18.69 -5.50
N PRO A 223 -5.21 19.66 -4.74
CA PRO A 223 -6.58 20.18 -4.89
C PRO A 223 -6.95 20.73 -6.28
N TRP A 224 -5.96 21.09 -7.09
CA TRP A 224 -6.14 21.63 -8.44
C TRP A 224 -6.10 20.55 -9.55
N ARG A 225 -5.90 19.28 -9.20
CA ARG A 225 -5.97 18.14 -10.13
C ARG A 225 -7.18 17.28 -9.83
N ARG A 226 -7.65 16.55 -10.84
CA ARG A 226 -8.69 15.54 -10.67
C ARG A 226 -8.04 14.18 -10.47
N ALA A 227 -8.55 13.42 -9.50
CA ALA A 227 -8.21 12.01 -9.33
C ALA A 227 -8.64 11.21 -10.56
N GLU A 228 -7.91 10.13 -10.85
CA GLU A 228 -8.22 9.23 -11.96
C GLU A 228 -9.46 8.37 -11.63
N SER A 229 -10.17 7.91 -12.66
CA SER A 229 -11.34 7.05 -12.46
C SER A 229 -10.92 5.62 -12.16
N MET A 230 -11.15 5.18 -10.92
CA MET A 230 -10.78 3.83 -10.47
C MET A 230 -11.58 2.75 -11.21
N GLY A 231 -10.95 1.61 -11.49
CA GLY A 231 -11.63 0.38 -11.94
C GLY A 231 -11.93 0.28 -13.44
N GLU A 232 -11.77 1.36 -14.22
CA GLU A 232 -11.72 1.28 -15.68
C GLU A 232 -10.31 0.84 -16.11
N ILE A 233 -10.06 -0.45 -16.33
CA ILE A 233 -8.78 -0.86 -16.95
C ILE A 233 -8.82 -0.42 -18.41
N ARG A 234 -8.12 0.66 -18.75
CA ARG A 234 -7.95 1.11 -20.14
C ARG A 234 -6.76 0.40 -20.75
N GLY A 235 -6.90 -0.92 -20.95
CA GLY A 235 -5.88 -1.77 -21.57
C GLY A 235 -6.51 -2.89 -22.43
N PRO A 236 -5.72 -3.56 -23.30
CA PRO A 236 -6.23 -4.45 -24.35
C PRO A 236 -7.04 -5.66 -23.85
N LEU A 237 -7.05 -5.92 -22.55
CA LEU A 237 -7.83 -6.98 -21.91
C LEU A 237 -9.36 -6.79 -22.00
N ASN A 238 -9.85 -5.58 -22.30
CA ASN A 238 -11.29 -5.32 -22.45
C ASN A 238 -11.89 -5.73 -23.81
N ARG A 239 -11.12 -6.35 -24.73
CA ARG A 239 -11.65 -6.79 -26.04
C ARG A 239 -12.12 -8.26 -26.10
N ILE A 240 -12.02 -9.04 -25.03
CA ILE A 240 -12.32 -10.49 -25.09
C ILE A 240 -13.68 -10.84 -24.46
N VAL A 241 -14.42 -9.89 -23.88
CA VAL A 241 -15.77 -10.13 -23.33
C VAL A 241 -16.80 -9.27 -24.05
N SER A 242 -16.87 -9.41 -25.36
CA SER A 242 -18.02 -9.02 -26.20
C SER A 242 -17.90 -9.73 -27.55
N GLY A 243 -18.18 -11.02 -27.53
CA GLY A 243 -18.30 -11.90 -28.70
C GLY A 243 -19.12 -13.12 -28.32
#